data_AF-G8YQ06-F1
#
_entry.id   AF-G8YQ06-F1
#
_cell.length_a   1.000
_cell.length_b   1.000
_cell.length_c   1.000
_cell.angle_alpha   90.00
_cell.angle_beta   90.00
_cell.angle_gamma   90.00
#
_symmetry.space_group_name_H-M   'P 1'
#
loop_
_entity.id
_entity.type
_entity.pdbx_description
1 polymer ?
#
loop_
_entity_poly.entity_id
_entity_poly.type
_entity_poly.pdbx_seq_one_letter_code
_entity_poly.pdbx_strand_id
1 'polypeptide(L)'
;MAQNALVSSVIFQSIRREILPRFLAAKRQYSVAHKGLDTTIKNEDSSEIEQKDREWNKIENFLTKGTCPDSRVDILSIMNEISTYPQESLRDMRRSLEEMKYGGTPGIRDNMTLQCMLGDSTVGNQEIFAFIADRCELLRVQIIEVFLARLLSQGLLNNATTLLHICFKKSKDFTLSNEMWSLFACRACEFGHYLGSCLIYHELIDNHTRSEENYPGNLVNASFLDAPFLLSPNQLSYLGIVFQRHSDSLRIEGLLLYFKTYYSYLGHLETYKSLKLSLLEATSSKGNLDDALDIYRSLVKSFHGYYRTAPYSEIRKSAMVASFDHFRERRDNIKHNNVRAPDDSFADIKNSIDVLEENSAKNFQLDLYKPFIEENIFSRPHYPSQPLISGVIKVNDLPVFTNLLKANIEKLMKSSLKEKIGTLHQIVSDCHFSLYQYILRALSDLGYLRESLLFLQRIPILYPRVKFARFFSDQDFLQLYFHIRNRLIMESPDYSNHYSKKELHEIFIGIMNFHDMVFAVHNSSKVSSKYYEEFFSTFVNFPNVDRQSLVFYIDTYIQRTSPDNQSLYFNENDYNKLMHFLTDDDMKTYHHIINKVA
;
A
#
# COMPACT_ATOMS: atom_id res chain seq x y z
N MET A 1 -24.30 -7.88 15.47
CA MET A 1 -25.40 -7.30 14.65
C MET A 1 -26.32 -6.33 15.41
N ALA A 2 -26.23 -6.16 16.74
CA ALA A 2 -27.07 -5.21 17.50
C ALA A 2 -26.44 -3.83 17.81
N GLN A 3 -25.17 -3.59 17.45
CA GLN A 3 -24.46 -2.33 17.77
C GLN A 3 -24.58 -1.22 16.70
N ASN A 4 -25.01 -1.55 15.48
CA ASN A 4 -25.16 -0.56 14.40
C ASN A 4 -26.46 0.26 14.47
N ALA A 5 -27.41 -0.09 15.34
CA ALA A 5 -28.68 0.61 15.49
C ALA A 5 -28.61 1.81 16.46
N LEU A 6 -27.65 1.81 17.40
CA LEU A 6 -27.54 2.85 18.43
C LEU A 6 -26.81 4.11 17.95
N VAL A 7 -25.79 3.97 17.10
CA VAL A 7 -25.04 5.12 16.54
C VAL A 7 -25.89 5.90 15.53
N SER A 8 -26.74 5.20 14.77
CA SER A 8 -27.70 5.81 13.84
C SER A 8 -28.77 6.64 14.56
N SER A 9 -29.18 6.28 15.79
CA SER A 9 -30.29 6.96 16.47
C SER A 9 -29.86 8.29 17.09
N VAL A 10 -28.63 8.40 17.58
CA VAL A 10 -28.10 9.65 18.18
C VAL A 10 -27.80 10.69 17.10
N ILE A 11 -27.26 10.27 15.95
CA ILE A 11 -27.02 11.15 14.79
C ILE A 11 -28.35 11.62 14.18
N PHE A 12 -29.33 10.71 13.99
CA PHE A 12 -30.66 11.12 13.55
C PHE A 12 -31.37 12.01 14.57
N GLN A 13 -31.16 11.79 15.87
CA GLN A 13 -31.72 12.66 16.92
C GLN A 13 -31.10 14.06 16.88
N SER A 14 -29.78 14.20 16.67
CA SER A 14 -29.13 15.52 16.53
C SER A 14 -29.54 16.24 15.23
N ILE A 15 -29.56 15.55 14.10
CA ILE A 15 -30.07 16.10 12.81
C ILE A 15 -31.54 16.51 12.97
N ARG A 16 -32.37 15.67 13.60
CA ARG A 16 -33.78 16.00 13.86
C ARG A 16 -33.95 17.14 14.87
N ARG A 17 -33.01 17.34 15.79
CA ARG A 17 -33.08 18.41 16.80
C ARG A 17 -32.62 19.76 16.25
N GLU A 18 -31.65 19.79 15.34
CA GLU A 18 -31.09 21.04 14.81
C GLU A 18 -31.58 21.41 13.40
N ILE A 19 -31.74 20.42 12.51
CA ILE A 19 -32.04 20.64 11.09
C ILE A 19 -33.56 20.62 10.83
N LEU A 20 -34.32 19.74 11.47
CA LEU A 20 -35.78 19.66 11.25
C LEU A 20 -36.53 20.98 11.57
N PRO A 21 -36.25 21.72 12.67
CA PRO A 21 -36.94 22.98 12.93
C PRO A 21 -36.65 24.05 11.85
N ARG A 22 -35.41 24.07 11.34
CA ARG A 22 -34.97 25.02 10.29
C ARG A 22 -35.55 24.65 8.93
N PHE A 23 -35.57 23.36 8.61
CA PHE A 23 -36.22 22.82 7.41
C PHE A 23 -37.73 23.10 7.39
N LEU A 24 -38.43 22.89 8.52
CA LEU A 24 -39.86 23.20 8.63
C LEU A 24 -40.15 24.70 8.55
N ALA A 25 -39.26 25.55 9.06
CA ALA A 25 -39.37 27.00 8.91
C ALA A 25 -39.21 27.42 7.43
N ALA A 26 -38.21 26.89 6.72
CA ALA A 26 -37.99 27.13 5.29
C ALA A 26 -39.17 26.63 4.44
N LYS A 27 -39.70 25.43 4.73
CA LYS A 27 -40.87 24.88 4.05
C LYS A 27 -42.12 25.74 4.26
N ARG A 28 -42.32 26.27 5.48
CA ARG A 28 -43.44 27.20 5.78
C ARG A 28 -43.28 28.52 5.04
N GLN A 29 -42.07 29.09 4.99
CA GLN A 29 -41.80 30.30 4.22
C GLN A 29 -42.07 30.10 2.73
N TYR A 30 -41.59 28.98 2.15
CA TYR A 30 -41.89 28.60 0.76
C TYR A 30 -43.40 28.44 0.52
N SER A 31 -44.11 27.76 1.42
CA SER A 31 -45.57 27.60 1.31
C SER A 31 -46.32 28.93 1.45
N VAL A 32 -45.83 29.89 2.24
CA VAL A 32 -46.46 31.21 2.37
C VAL A 32 -46.20 32.07 1.12
N ALA A 33 -44.96 32.07 0.63
CA ALA A 33 -44.58 32.79 -0.60
C ALA A 33 -45.32 32.28 -1.85
N HIS A 34 -45.54 30.97 -1.96
CA HIS A 34 -46.12 30.37 -3.17
C HIS A 34 -47.58 29.89 -3.02
N LYS A 35 -48.14 29.77 -1.80
CA LYS A 35 -49.55 29.34 -1.58
C LYS A 35 -50.46 30.35 -0.86
N GLY A 36 -49.99 31.54 -0.48
CA GLY A 36 -50.92 32.67 -0.26
C GLY A 36 -50.44 33.81 0.64
N LEU A 37 -50.40 35.03 0.06
CA LEU A 37 -51.38 36.11 0.34
C LEU A 37 -51.35 37.24 -0.70
N ASP A 38 -50.60 37.11 -1.79
CA ASP A 38 -50.67 38.04 -2.93
C ASP A 38 -51.22 37.34 -4.18
N THR A 39 -52.37 37.82 -4.65
CA THR A 39 -53.09 37.33 -5.83
C THR A 39 -52.45 37.82 -7.14
N THR A 40 -51.18 38.20 -7.12
CA THR A 40 -50.50 38.91 -8.22
C THR A 40 -49.40 38.13 -8.92
N ILE A 41 -49.02 36.94 -8.45
CA ILE A 41 -48.04 36.08 -9.14
C ILE A 41 -48.69 34.75 -9.53
N LYS A 42 -49.57 34.81 -10.54
CA LYS A 42 -49.95 33.63 -11.34
C LYS A 42 -49.08 33.63 -12.57
N ASN A 43 -47.90 33.00 -12.52
CA ASN A 43 -47.15 32.61 -13.73
C ASN A 43 -45.93 31.67 -13.46
N GLU A 44 -45.82 31.06 -12.28
CA GLU A 44 -44.91 29.91 -12.10
C GLU A 44 -45.69 28.62 -12.35
N ASP A 45 -45.16 27.78 -13.24
CA ASP A 45 -45.77 26.53 -13.69
C ASP A 45 -46.17 25.67 -12.49
N SER A 46 -47.47 25.37 -12.37
CA SER A 46 -47.99 24.62 -11.22
C SER A 46 -47.32 23.25 -11.05
N SER A 47 -46.74 22.69 -12.12
CA SER A 47 -46.01 21.42 -12.06
C SER A 47 -44.66 21.53 -11.35
N GLU A 48 -43.95 22.66 -11.43
CA GLU A 48 -42.67 22.85 -10.71
C GLU A 48 -42.90 23.02 -9.21
N ILE A 49 -43.94 23.76 -8.83
CA ILE A 49 -44.34 23.91 -7.42
C ILE A 49 -44.75 22.56 -6.84
N GLU A 50 -45.52 21.76 -7.58
CA GLU A 50 -45.92 20.40 -7.18
C GLU A 50 -44.74 19.42 -7.13
N GLN A 51 -43.73 19.59 -7.98
CA GLN A 51 -42.54 18.75 -7.97
C GLN A 51 -41.64 19.07 -6.77
N LYS A 52 -41.40 20.36 -6.51
CA LYS A 52 -40.71 20.80 -5.29
C LYS A 52 -41.45 20.33 -4.06
N ASP A 53 -42.77 20.51 -3.97
CA ASP A 53 -43.54 20.02 -2.82
C ASP A 53 -43.37 18.51 -2.59
N ARG A 54 -43.27 17.71 -3.66
CA ARG A 54 -42.99 16.28 -3.56
C ARG A 54 -41.59 16.01 -3.00
N GLU A 55 -40.58 16.78 -3.38
CA GLU A 55 -39.21 16.67 -2.86
C GLU A 55 -39.11 17.12 -1.40
N TRP A 56 -39.70 18.27 -1.04
CA TRP A 56 -39.80 18.74 0.34
C TRP A 56 -40.53 17.71 1.22
N ASN A 57 -41.60 17.08 0.73
CA ASN A 57 -42.29 16.00 1.45
C ASN A 57 -41.45 14.73 1.59
N LYS A 58 -40.58 14.40 0.64
CA LYS A 58 -39.64 13.26 0.76
C LYS A 58 -38.58 13.54 1.82
N ILE A 59 -37.99 14.74 1.82
CA ILE A 59 -36.99 15.16 2.81
C ILE A 59 -37.62 15.24 4.21
N GLU A 60 -38.85 15.77 4.33
CA GLU A 60 -39.57 15.79 5.61
C GLU A 60 -39.85 14.39 6.13
N ASN A 61 -40.33 13.47 5.28
CA ASN A 61 -40.60 12.09 5.67
C ASN A 61 -39.30 11.38 6.10
N PHE A 62 -38.18 11.63 5.42
CA PHE A 62 -36.87 11.09 5.81
C PHE A 62 -36.45 11.61 7.20
N LEU A 63 -36.52 12.92 7.43
CA LEU A 63 -36.14 13.56 8.69
C LEU A 63 -37.07 13.22 9.87
N THR A 64 -38.33 12.88 9.60
CA THR A 64 -39.35 12.60 10.65
C THR A 64 -39.55 11.10 10.93
N LYS A 65 -39.45 10.23 9.93
CA LYS A 65 -39.78 8.80 10.04
C LYS A 65 -38.57 7.86 9.99
N GLY A 66 -37.37 8.34 9.61
CA GLY A 66 -36.14 7.56 9.66
C GLY A 66 -36.05 6.40 8.64
N THR A 67 -37.01 6.27 7.73
CA THR A 67 -36.97 5.33 6.61
C THR A 67 -37.53 5.97 5.34
N CYS A 68 -36.76 5.92 4.26
CA CYS A 68 -37.27 6.08 2.90
C CYS A 68 -37.07 4.73 2.20
N PRO A 69 -38.12 4.07 1.68
CA PRO A 69 -38.00 2.73 1.11
C PRO A 69 -37.21 2.68 -0.21
N ASP A 70 -37.05 3.83 -0.88
CA ASP A 70 -36.29 3.93 -2.11
C ASP A 70 -35.19 5.01 -2.01
N SER A 71 -34.00 4.62 -2.47
CA SER A 71 -32.80 5.40 -2.80
C SER A 71 -31.74 5.69 -1.72
N ARG A 72 -30.49 5.41 -2.10
CA ARG A 72 -29.25 6.00 -1.57
C ARG A 72 -29.43 7.52 -1.55
N VAL A 73 -29.53 8.08 -0.35
CA VAL A 73 -29.43 9.53 -0.17
C VAL A 73 -27.96 9.90 -0.34
N ASP A 74 -27.65 10.56 -1.44
CA ASP A 74 -26.31 11.09 -1.69
C ASP A 74 -26.08 12.29 -0.77
N ILE A 75 -25.29 12.07 0.29
CA ILE A 75 -24.95 13.10 1.28
C ILE A 75 -24.28 14.30 0.59
N LEU A 76 -23.56 14.09 -0.52
CA LEU A 76 -22.99 15.17 -1.33
C LEU A 76 -24.07 16.02 -2.03
N SER A 77 -25.20 15.43 -2.42
CA SER A 77 -26.34 16.17 -2.99
C SER A 77 -27.04 17.03 -1.94
N ILE A 78 -27.24 16.49 -0.74
CA ILE A 78 -27.81 17.26 0.39
C ILE A 78 -26.85 18.36 0.85
N MET A 79 -25.55 18.10 0.90
CA MET A 79 -24.54 19.12 1.23
C MET A 79 -24.42 20.19 0.14
N ASN A 80 -24.56 19.84 -1.13
CA ASN A 80 -24.62 20.79 -2.23
C ASN A 80 -25.92 21.61 -2.23
N GLU A 81 -27.08 21.02 -1.89
CA GLU A 81 -28.34 21.77 -1.71
C GLU A 81 -28.31 22.70 -0.49
N ILE A 82 -27.62 22.29 0.59
CA ILE A 82 -27.35 23.17 1.74
C ILE A 82 -26.40 24.32 1.34
N SER A 83 -25.52 24.11 0.35
CA SER A 83 -24.66 25.19 -0.18
C SER A 83 -25.42 26.20 -1.05
N THR A 84 -26.60 25.83 -1.55
CA THR A 84 -27.57 26.74 -2.17
C THR A 84 -28.56 27.27 -1.13
N TYR A 85 -28.07 28.02 -0.14
CA TYR A 85 -28.96 28.79 0.73
C TYR A 85 -29.74 29.81 -0.12
N PRO A 86 -31.07 29.93 0.01
CA PRO A 86 -31.83 30.95 -0.68
C PRO A 86 -31.33 32.34 -0.27
N GLN A 87 -31.15 33.24 -1.25
CA GLN A 87 -30.60 34.58 -1.05
C GLN A 87 -31.30 35.39 0.06
N GLU A 88 -32.58 35.10 0.33
CA GLU A 88 -33.35 35.72 1.40
C GLU A 88 -32.86 35.36 2.81
N SER A 89 -32.49 34.10 3.05
CA SER A 89 -31.91 33.69 4.35
C SER A 89 -30.54 34.30 4.59
N LEU A 90 -29.75 34.55 3.53
CA LEU A 90 -28.48 35.27 3.62
C LEU A 90 -28.69 36.76 3.94
N ARG A 91 -29.76 37.39 3.41
CA ARG A 91 -30.12 38.78 3.75
C ARG A 91 -30.56 38.91 5.20
N ASP A 92 -31.37 37.99 5.71
CA ASP A 92 -31.80 38.01 7.11
C ASP A 92 -30.63 37.78 8.08
N MET A 93 -29.70 36.89 7.74
CA MET A 93 -28.49 36.65 8.53
C MET A 93 -27.56 37.88 8.55
N ARG A 94 -27.43 38.59 7.41
CA ARG A 94 -26.71 39.86 7.31
C ARG A 94 -27.36 40.96 8.16
N ARG A 95 -28.69 41.04 8.16
CA ARG A 95 -29.46 41.96 9.02
C ARG A 95 -29.24 41.67 10.51
N SER A 96 -29.32 40.40 10.92
CA SER A 96 -29.02 40.00 12.31
C SER A 96 -27.56 40.28 12.72
N LEU A 97 -26.61 40.17 11.78
CA LEU A 97 -25.21 40.57 11.98
C LEU A 97 -25.04 42.08 12.22
N GLU A 98 -25.78 42.90 11.48
CA GLU A 98 -25.82 44.36 11.66
C GLU A 98 -26.45 44.74 13.01
N GLU A 99 -27.48 44.02 13.45
CA GLU A 99 -28.13 44.20 14.76
C GLU A 99 -27.22 43.76 15.92
N MET A 100 -26.43 42.70 15.76
CA MET A 100 -25.47 42.20 16.76
C MET A 100 -24.19 43.03 16.90
N LYS A 101 -23.98 44.01 16.01
CA LYS A 101 -22.83 44.92 16.01
C LYS A 101 -22.70 45.73 17.32
N TYR A 102 -23.76 45.79 18.13
CA TYR A 102 -23.85 46.54 19.37
C TYR A 102 -24.01 45.72 20.67
N GLY A 103 -23.75 44.40 20.66
CA GLY A 103 -23.80 43.62 21.92
C GLY A 103 -23.62 42.10 21.86
N GLY A 104 -23.35 41.51 20.69
CA GLY A 104 -23.12 40.06 20.57
C GLY A 104 -21.74 39.60 21.04
N THR A 105 -21.61 38.33 21.46
CA THR A 105 -20.29 37.75 21.74
C THR A 105 -19.47 37.62 20.45
N PRO A 106 -18.16 37.96 20.45
CA PRO A 106 -17.32 37.98 19.24
C PRO A 106 -17.36 36.68 18.42
N GLY A 107 -17.41 35.52 19.10
CA GLY A 107 -17.49 34.22 18.43
C GLY A 107 -18.78 34.01 17.63
N ILE A 108 -19.95 34.42 18.14
CA ILE A 108 -21.22 34.24 17.38
C ILE A 108 -21.18 35.09 16.10
N ARG A 109 -20.68 36.32 16.21
CA ARG A 109 -20.54 37.25 15.08
C ARG A 109 -19.58 36.71 14.02
N ASP A 110 -18.40 36.21 14.41
CA ASP A 110 -17.41 35.72 13.45
C ASP A 110 -17.89 34.45 12.73
N ASN A 111 -18.62 33.57 13.43
CA ASN A 111 -19.26 32.39 12.85
C ASN A 111 -20.35 32.74 11.82
N MET A 112 -21.21 33.72 12.12
CA MET A 112 -22.23 34.19 11.18
C MET A 112 -21.60 34.89 9.97
N THR A 113 -20.52 35.63 10.19
CA THR A 113 -19.76 36.28 9.11
C THR A 113 -19.19 35.23 8.15
N LEU A 114 -18.56 34.18 8.68
CA LEU A 114 -18.04 33.08 7.86
C LEU A 114 -19.16 32.36 7.10
N GLN A 115 -20.33 32.10 7.71
CA GLN A 115 -21.47 31.51 7.00
C GLN A 115 -21.96 32.39 5.85
N CYS A 116 -22.01 33.70 6.04
CA CYS A 116 -22.37 34.65 4.98
C CYS A 116 -21.33 34.65 3.85
N MET A 117 -20.03 34.60 4.16
CA MET A 117 -18.96 34.52 3.17
C MET A 117 -19.01 33.20 2.39
N LEU A 118 -19.35 32.09 3.04
CA LEU A 118 -19.49 30.79 2.38
C LEU A 118 -20.71 30.73 1.46
N GLY A 119 -21.82 31.36 1.83
CA GLY A 119 -23.03 31.42 1.00
C GLY A 119 -22.98 32.43 -0.14
N ASP A 120 -22.00 33.33 -0.16
CA ASP A 120 -21.86 34.36 -1.19
C ASP A 120 -20.91 33.90 -2.30
N SER A 121 -21.42 33.69 -3.51
CA SER A 121 -20.63 33.29 -4.68
C SER A 121 -19.65 34.36 -5.17
N THR A 122 -19.77 35.60 -4.68
CA THR A 122 -18.88 36.71 -5.06
C THR A 122 -17.60 36.77 -4.23
N VAL A 123 -17.58 36.10 -3.06
CA VAL A 123 -16.41 36.11 -2.16
C VAL A 123 -15.42 35.03 -2.61
N GLY A 124 -14.18 35.44 -2.88
CA GLY A 124 -13.12 34.53 -3.33
C GLY A 124 -12.61 33.63 -2.20
N ASN A 125 -12.15 32.42 -2.55
CA ASN A 125 -11.55 31.48 -1.59
C ASN A 125 -10.40 32.09 -0.78
N GLN A 126 -9.64 33.04 -1.35
CA GLN A 126 -8.53 33.70 -0.67
C GLN A 126 -9.00 34.54 0.53
N GLU A 127 -10.11 35.26 0.38
CA GLU A 127 -10.69 36.08 1.44
C GLU A 127 -11.24 35.21 2.57
N ILE A 128 -11.93 34.12 2.23
CA ILE A 128 -12.45 33.14 3.20
C ILE A 128 -11.29 32.48 3.96
N PHE A 129 -10.24 32.07 3.24
CA PHE A 129 -9.05 31.48 3.85
C PHE A 129 -8.39 32.43 4.84
N ALA A 130 -8.15 33.68 4.43
CA ALA A 130 -7.52 34.69 5.29
C ALA A 130 -8.37 34.97 6.55
N PHE A 131 -9.69 35.03 6.41
CA PHE A 131 -10.62 35.20 7.52
C PHE A 131 -10.53 34.06 8.54
N ILE A 132 -10.58 32.80 8.07
CA ILE A 132 -10.46 31.63 8.96
C ILE A 132 -9.08 31.60 9.62
N ALA A 133 -8.01 31.85 8.85
CA ALA A 133 -6.65 31.83 9.36
C ALA A 133 -6.42 32.86 10.47
N ASP A 134 -7.04 34.05 10.39
CA ASP A 134 -6.95 35.09 11.42
C ASP A 134 -7.79 34.74 12.67
N ARG A 135 -8.99 34.19 12.48
CA ARG A 135 -10.03 34.08 13.52
C ARG A 135 -10.33 32.65 14.01
N CYS A 136 -9.50 31.67 13.64
CA CYS A 136 -9.75 30.24 13.87
C CYS A 136 -10.21 29.87 15.29
N GLU A 137 -9.65 30.49 16.33
CA GLU A 137 -9.97 30.21 17.74
C GLU A 137 -11.42 30.53 18.12
N LEU A 138 -12.07 31.45 17.39
CA LEU A 138 -13.44 31.92 17.65
C LEU A 138 -14.47 31.21 16.77
N LEU A 139 -14.00 30.40 15.80
CA LEU A 139 -14.82 29.76 14.79
C LEU A 139 -15.18 28.33 15.19
N ARG A 140 -16.43 27.95 14.90
CA ARG A 140 -16.92 26.60 15.06
C ARG A 140 -16.32 25.72 13.98
N VAL A 141 -15.75 24.59 14.40
CA VAL A 141 -15.16 23.56 13.53
C VAL A 141 -16.09 23.21 12.36
N GLN A 142 -17.38 22.99 12.61
CA GLN A 142 -18.33 22.53 11.59
C GLN A 142 -18.43 23.51 10.41
N ILE A 143 -18.23 24.81 10.64
CA ILE A 143 -18.30 25.83 9.59
C ILE A 143 -16.97 25.89 8.82
N ILE A 144 -15.84 25.70 9.52
CA ILE A 144 -14.52 25.55 8.89
C ILE A 144 -14.52 24.31 7.98
N GLU A 145 -15.13 23.20 8.41
CA GLU A 145 -15.24 21.98 7.64
C GLU A 145 -16.02 22.15 6.32
N VAL A 146 -17.05 23.00 6.29
CA VAL A 146 -17.76 23.32 5.04
C VAL A 146 -16.81 23.98 4.03
N PHE A 147 -15.95 24.89 4.48
CA PHE A 147 -14.95 25.49 3.61
C PHE A 147 -13.87 24.48 3.19
N LEU A 148 -13.44 23.63 4.12
CA LEU A 148 -12.47 22.58 3.84
C LEU A 148 -13.01 21.58 2.79
N ALA A 149 -14.28 21.19 2.89
CA ALA A 149 -14.95 20.36 1.90
C ALA A 149 -14.95 21.01 0.51
N ARG A 150 -15.20 22.33 0.44
CA ARG A 150 -15.14 23.12 -0.80
C ARG A 150 -13.73 23.13 -1.39
N LEU A 151 -12.69 23.31 -0.57
CA LEU A 151 -11.30 23.28 -1.04
C LEU A 151 -10.95 21.88 -1.59
N LEU A 152 -11.36 20.82 -0.89
CA LEU A 152 -11.11 19.43 -1.30
C LEU A 152 -11.87 19.04 -2.57
N SER A 153 -13.12 19.50 -2.74
CA SER A 153 -13.90 19.23 -3.96
C SER A 153 -13.34 19.94 -5.19
N GLN A 154 -12.70 21.10 -5.00
CA GLN A 154 -12.00 21.84 -6.05
C GLN A 154 -10.57 21.34 -6.31
N GLY A 155 -10.10 20.30 -5.61
CA GLY A 155 -8.74 19.76 -5.75
C GLY A 155 -7.64 20.64 -5.16
N LEU A 156 -7.98 21.65 -4.34
CA LEU A 156 -7.05 22.59 -3.73
C LEU A 156 -6.43 22.01 -2.43
N LEU A 157 -5.74 20.86 -2.54
CA LEU A 157 -5.19 20.13 -1.39
C LEU A 157 -4.13 20.92 -0.61
N ASN A 158 -3.28 21.68 -1.29
CA ASN A 158 -2.28 22.53 -0.63
C ASN A 158 -2.95 23.53 0.32
N ASN A 159 -4.02 24.17 -0.14
CA ASN A 159 -4.77 25.15 0.65
C ASN A 159 -5.48 24.46 1.81
N ALA A 160 -6.12 23.32 1.56
CA ALA A 160 -6.75 22.52 2.61
C ALA A 160 -5.75 22.09 3.70
N THR A 161 -4.59 21.57 3.30
CA THR A 161 -3.52 21.13 4.20
C THR A 161 -2.96 22.30 5.01
N THR A 162 -2.73 23.45 4.36
CA THR A 162 -2.22 24.66 5.02
C THR A 162 -3.23 25.21 6.03
N LEU A 163 -4.52 25.23 5.66
CA LEU A 163 -5.58 25.67 6.56
C LEU A 163 -5.63 24.79 7.82
N LEU A 164 -5.61 23.47 7.64
CA LEU A 164 -5.60 22.53 8.76
C LEU A 164 -4.38 22.72 9.68
N HIS A 165 -3.18 22.89 9.12
CA HIS A 165 -2.00 23.20 9.93
C HIS A 165 -2.17 24.48 10.76
N ILE A 166 -2.78 25.53 10.18
CA ILE A 166 -3.07 26.77 10.92
C ILE A 166 -4.09 26.50 12.03
N CYS A 167 -5.16 25.76 11.73
CA CYS A 167 -6.21 25.45 12.70
C CYS A 167 -5.68 24.64 13.88
N PHE A 168 -4.97 23.53 13.63
CA PHE A 168 -4.36 22.71 14.69
C PHE A 168 -3.33 23.49 15.51
N LYS A 169 -2.58 24.40 14.89
CA LYS A 169 -1.59 25.22 15.60
C LYS A 169 -2.21 26.31 16.47
N LYS A 170 -3.28 26.97 16.00
CA LYS A 170 -3.87 28.12 16.69
C LYS A 170 -4.92 27.71 17.73
N SER A 171 -5.67 26.65 17.49
CA SER A 171 -6.74 26.21 18.39
C SER A 171 -6.45 24.82 18.92
N LYS A 172 -6.19 24.72 20.23
CA LYS A 172 -5.89 23.44 20.91
C LYS A 172 -7.08 22.47 20.91
N ASP A 173 -8.31 22.99 20.91
CA ASP A 173 -9.53 22.20 20.91
C ASP A 173 -10.02 21.85 19.50
N PHE A 174 -9.28 22.25 18.45
CA PHE A 174 -9.69 22.00 17.08
C PHE A 174 -9.57 20.51 16.75
N THR A 175 -10.71 19.88 16.47
CA THR A 175 -10.80 18.47 16.12
C THR A 175 -11.68 18.32 14.90
N LEU A 176 -11.20 17.62 13.87
CA LEU A 176 -12.03 17.31 12.70
C LEU A 176 -13.00 16.17 13.00
N SER A 177 -14.16 16.23 12.36
CA SER A 177 -15.09 15.11 12.25
C SER A 177 -14.45 13.92 11.52
N ASN A 178 -14.94 12.72 11.83
CA ASN A 178 -14.49 11.48 11.21
C ASN A 178 -14.74 11.48 9.69
N GLU A 179 -15.84 12.09 9.26
CA GLU A 179 -16.21 12.26 7.86
C GLU A 179 -15.20 13.14 7.13
N MET A 180 -14.80 14.25 7.75
CA MET A 180 -13.82 15.16 7.15
C MET A 180 -12.43 14.55 7.13
N TRP A 181 -12.01 13.85 8.19
CA TRP A 181 -10.77 13.07 8.19
C TRP A 181 -10.77 12.00 7.09
N SER A 182 -11.88 11.29 6.91
CA SER A 182 -12.04 10.30 5.85
C SER A 182 -11.88 10.93 4.47
N LEU A 183 -12.55 12.06 4.22
CA LEU A 183 -12.49 12.78 2.96
C LEU A 183 -11.07 13.29 2.68
N PHE A 184 -10.45 13.96 3.67
CA PHE A 184 -9.10 14.48 3.55
C PHE A 184 -8.08 13.36 3.29
N ALA A 185 -8.14 12.26 4.05
CA ALA A 185 -7.25 11.11 3.87
C ALA A 185 -7.45 10.44 2.51
N CYS A 186 -8.69 10.28 2.05
CA CYS A 186 -8.96 9.76 0.70
C CYS A 186 -8.33 10.64 -0.37
N ARG A 187 -8.54 11.96 -0.30
CA ARG A 187 -7.99 12.90 -1.27
C ARG A 187 -6.46 12.96 -1.23
N ALA A 188 -5.87 13.02 -0.04
CA ALA A 188 -4.41 13.02 0.10
C ALA A 188 -3.78 11.76 -0.50
N CYS A 189 -4.38 10.59 -0.28
CA CYS A 189 -3.94 9.33 -0.87
C CYS A 189 -4.16 9.27 -2.39
N GLU A 190 -5.34 9.70 -2.88
CA GLU A 190 -5.69 9.72 -4.32
C GLU A 190 -4.71 10.55 -5.15
N PHE A 191 -4.36 11.74 -4.66
CA PHE A 191 -3.41 12.64 -5.34
C PHE A 191 -1.95 12.39 -4.99
N GLY A 192 -1.65 11.43 -4.10
CA GLY A 192 -0.29 11.17 -3.63
C GLY A 192 0.37 12.37 -2.94
N HIS A 193 -0.41 13.14 -2.18
CA HIS A 193 -0.02 14.45 -1.66
C HIS A 193 0.80 14.34 -0.35
N TYR A 194 2.13 14.41 -0.46
CA TYR A 194 3.06 14.17 0.65
C TYR A 194 2.82 15.00 1.92
N LEU A 195 2.64 16.32 1.80
CA LEU A 195 2.42 17.18 2.99
C LEU A 195 1.11 16.85 3.70
N GLY A 196 0.09 16.46 2.93
CA GLY A 196 -1.20 16.04 3.47
C GLY A 196 -1.08 14.68 4.16
N SER A 197 -0.31 13.76 3.58
CA SER A 197 0.04 12.49 4.21
C SER A 197 0.86 12.67 5.50
N CYS A 198 1.77 13.65 5.54
CA CYS A 198 2.51 13.98 6.77
C CYS A 198 1.57 14.53 7.85
N LEU A 199 0.61 15.39 7.49
CA LEU A 199 -0.39 15.88 8.44
C LEU A 199 -1.24 14.74 9.00
N ILE A 200 -1.72 13.82 8.14
CA ILE A 200 -2.44 12.61 8.58
C ILE A 200 -1.59 11.80 9.54
N TYR A 201 -0.31 11.60 9.22
CA TYR A 201 0.61 10.87 10.07
C TYR A 201 0.75 11.52 11.44
N HIS A 202 1.03 12.82 11.49
CA HIS A 202 1.25 13.54 12.75
C HIS A 202 -0.01 13.72 13.59
N GLU A 203 -1.20 13.77 13.00
CA GLU A 203 -2.42 13.99 13.78
C GLU A 203 -3.11 12.68 14.19
N LEU A 204 -3.06 11.65 13.34
CA LEU A 204 -3.82 10.41 13.52
C LEU A 204 -2.97 9.18 13.90
N ILE A 205 -1.69 9.15 13.52
CA ILE A 205 -0.83 7.97 13.69
C ILE A 205 0.19 8.20 14.81
N ASP A 206 0.93 9.31 14.75
CA ASP A 206 2.00 9.67 15.68
C ASP A 206 1.80 11.09 16.22
N ASN A 207 0.79 11.21 17.10
CA ASN A 207 0.37 12.49 17.64
C ASN A 207 1.25 12.97 18.80
N HIS A 208 2.27 13.74 18.45
CA HIS A 208 3.22 14.41 19.35
C HIS A 208 2.57 15.29 20.43
N THR A 209 1.39 15.90 20.19
CA THR A 209 0.71 16.74 21.19
C THR A 209 0.17 15.91 22.38
N ARG A 210 -0.07 14.62 22.17
CA ARG A 210 -0.38 13.68 23.27
C ARG A 210 0.82 13.34 24.15
N SER A 211 2.04 13.65 23.69
CA SER A 211 3.29 13.38 24.41
C SER A 211 3.81 14.59 25.20
N GLU A 212 3.35 15.81 24.91
CA GLU A 212 3.88 17.04 25.52
C GLU A 212 3.13 17.48 26.79
N GLU A 213 1.93 16.96 27.07
CA GLU A 213 1.19 17.30 28.29
C GLU A 213 1.75 16.57 29.54
N ASN A 214 2.85 17.09 30.09
CA ASN A 214 3.21 17.18 31.51
C ASN A 214 2.69 16.11 32.50
N TYR A 215 2.70 14.83 32.15
CA TYR A 215 2.47 13.75 33.11
C TYR A 215 3.43 12.58 32.86
N PRO A 216 4.58 12.52 33.57
CA PRO A 216 5.44 11.35 33.54
C PRO A 216 4.70 10.21 34.26
N GLY A 217 3.93 9.42 33.53
CA GLY A 217 3.12 8.33 34.10
C GLY A 217 1.79 8.02 33.40
N ASN A 218 1.33 8.86 32.46
CA ASN A 218 0.04 8.68 31.78
C ASN A 218 0.14 8.22 30.32
N LEU A 219 1.27 7.64 29.90
CA LEU A 219 1.39 7.03 28.55
C LEU A 219 0.41 5.88 28.30
N VAL A 220 -0.30 5.38 29.33
CA VAL A 220 -0.98 4.07 29.22
C VAL A 220 -2.49 4.06 29.53
N ASN A 221 -3.13 5.10 30.04
CA ASN A 221 -4.58 5.01 30.31
C ASN A 221 -5.47 6.16 29.79
N ALA A 222 -4.93 7.31 29.39
CA ALA A 222 -5.76 8.37 28.79
C ALA A 222 -5.94 8.21 27.26
N SER A 223 -5.06 7.45 26.61
CA SER A 223 -4.96 7.28 25.15
C SER A 223 -5.84 6.15 24.56
N PHE A 224 -6.50 5.35 25.42
CA PHE A 224 -7.34 4.21 25.00
C PHE A 224 -8.86 4.44 25.17
N LEU A 225 -9.30 5.53 25.79
CA LEU A 225 -10.72 5.76 26.11
C LEU A 225 -11.54 6.38 24.97
N ASP A 226 -10.91 7.06 24.02
CA ASP A 226 -11.54 7.48 22.76
C ASP A 226 -10.78 6.85 21.59
N ALA A 227 -11.39 5.90 20.89
CA ALA A 227 -10.78 5.26 19.73
C ALA A 227 -10.36 6.34 18.71
N PRO A 228 -9.06 6.47 18.34
CA PRO A 228 -8.67 7.39 17.30
C PRO A 228 -9.39 7.00 16.02
N PHE A 229 -9.82 7.98 15.24
CA PHE A 229 -10.31 7.77 13.88
C PHE A 229 -9.40 6.77 13.16
N LEU A 230 -9.91 5.57 12.89
CA LEU A 230 -9.11 4.49 12.31
C LEU A 230 -9.06 4.64 10.79
N LEU A 231 -7.86 4.75 10.25
CA LEU A 231 -7.66 4.78 8.81
C LEU A 231 -8.11 3.45 8.19
N SER A 232 -8.61 3.46 6.96
CA SER A 232 -8.86 2.20 6.27
C SER A 232 -7.52 1.51 5.92
N PRO A 233 -7.46 0.16 5.87
CA PRO A 233 -6.24 -0.55 5.44
C PRO A 233 -5.73 -0.14 4.05
N ASN A 234 -6.64 0.26 3.16
CA ASN A 234 -6.29 0.79 1.85
C ASN A 234 -5.58 2.14 1.97
N GLN A 235 -6.09 3.05 2.82
CA GLN A 235 -5.42 4.33 3.08
C GLN A 235 -4.02 4.12 3.68
N LEU A 236 -3.83 3.17 4.60
CA LEU A 236 -2.51 2.85 5.12
C LEU A 236 -1.55 2.39 4.01
N SER A 237 -2.02 1.53 3.10
CA SER A 237 -1.22 1.07 1.96
C SER A 237 -0.82 2.23 1.04
N TYR A 238 -1.77 3.12 0.73
CA TYR A 238 -1.49 4.30 -0.10
C TYR A 238 -0.54 5.30 0.58
N LEU A 239 -0.69 5.55 1.89
CA LEU A 239 0.26 6.37 2.64
C LEU A 239 1.67 5.76 2.58
N GLY A 240 1.79 4.43 2.70
CA GLY A 240 3.04 3.71 2.50
C GLY A 240 3.68 3.99 1.14
N ILE A 241 2.89 3.94 0.06
CA ILE A 241 3.36 4.25 -1.30
C ILE A 241 3.79 5.72 -1.44
N VAL A 242 3.04 6.65 -0.84
CA VAL A 242 3.41 8.08 -0.85
C VAL A 242 4.75 8.27 -0.15
N PHE A 243 4.91 7.77 1.07
CA PHE A 243 6.17 7.87 1.80
C PHE A 243 7.32 7.14 1.11
N GLN A 244 7.05 6.01 0.45
CA GLN A 244 8.04 5.32 -0.39
C GLN A 244 8.57 6.21 -1.51
N ARG A 245 7.69 6.88 -2.26
CA ARG A 245 8.08 7.79 -3.35
C ARG A 245 8.92 8.97 -2.85
N HIS A 246 8.76 9.34 -1.59
CA HIS A 246 9.52 10.41 -0.94
C HIS A 246 10.71 9.90 -0.10
N SER A 247 11.06 8.61 -0.19
CA SER A 247 12.18 7.99 0.55
C SER A 247 12.07 8.13 2.08
N ASP A 248 10.85 8.20 2.60
CA ASP A 248 10.55 8.44 4.01
C ASP A 248 10.29 7.12 4.75
N SER A 249 11.35 6.37 5.00
CA SER A 249 11.25 5.05 5.65
C SER A 249 10.70 5.12 7.08
N LEU A 250 11.00 6.19 7.82
CA LEU A 250 10.62 6.36 9.23
C LEU A 250 9.10 6.42 9.40
N ARG A 251 8.41 7.19 8.54
CA ARG A 251 6.95 7.24 8.59
C ARG A 251 6.32 5.90 8.20
N ILE A 252 6.95 5.11 7.32
CA ILE A 252 6.47 3.76 7.00
C ILE A 252 6.62 2.80 8.19
N GLU A 253 7.69 2.92 8.97
CA GLU A 253 7.84 2.18 10.23
C GLU A 253 6.74 2.56 11.23
N GLY A 254 6.44 3.84 11.36
CA GLY A 254 5.30 4.29 12.17
C GLY A 254 3.95 3.74 11.68
N LEU A 255 3.74 3.67 10.35
CA LEU A 255 2.55 3.02 9.79
C LEU A 255 2.48 1.53 10.14
N LEU A 256 3.62 0.83 10.16
CA LEU A 256 3.68 -0.57 10.57
C LEU A 256 3.38 -0.75 12.06
N LEU A 257 3.84 0.17 12.91
CA LEU A 257 3.53 0.18 14.35
C LEU A 257 2.04 0.44 14.59
N TYR A 258 1.47 1.43 13.91
CA TYR A 258 0.04 1.70 13.91
C TYR A 258 -0.77 0.50 13.42
N PHE A 259 -0.32 -0.13 12.33
CA PHE A 259 -0.91 -1.36 11.81
C PHE A 259 -0.90 -2.48 12.86
N LYS A 260 0.26 -2.72 13.50
CA LYS A 260 0.42 -3.74 14.55
C LYS A 260 -0.54 -3.53 15.72
N THR A 261 -0.80 -2.27 16.06
CA THR A 261 -1.63 -1.88 17.21
C THR A 261 -3.12 -2.11 16.93
N TYR A 262 -3.62 -1.71 15.76
CA TYR A 262 -5.07 -1.66 15.50
C TYR A 262 -5.59 -2.72 14.52
N TYR A 263 -4.73 -3.40 13.76
CA TYR A 263 -5.14 -4.30 12.67
C TYR A 263 -4.60 -5.71 12.86
N SER A 264 -5.36 -6.69 12.38
CA SER A 264 -4.91 -8.08 12.30
C SER A 264 -4.05 -8.31 11.05
N TYR A 265 -2.84 -8.87 11.21
CA TYR A 265 -2.01 -9.29 10.07
C TYR A 265 -2.73 -10.29 9.14
N LEU A 266 -3.57 -11.16 9.70
CA LEU A 266 -4.33 -12.14 8.91
C LEU A 266 -5.54 -11.50 8.20
N GLY A 267 -6.22 -10.58 8.87
CA GLY A 267 -7.36 -9.86 8.29
C GLY A 267 -6.96 -8.89 7.18
N HIS A 268 -5.75 -8.35 7.25
CA HIS A 268 -5.26 -7.30 6.34
C HIS A 268 -3.86 -7.63 5.78
N LEU A 269 -3.68 -8.87 5.32
CA LEU A 269 -2.41 -9.41 4.84
C LEU A 269 -1.79 -8.58 3.71
N GLU A 270 -2.61 -8.16 2.74
CA GLU A 270 -2.14 -7.37 1.60
C GLU A 270 -1.64 -5.99 2.01
N THR A 271 -2.30 -5.35 2.99
CA THR A 271 -1.83 -4.07 3.57
C THR A 271 -0.49 -4.25 4.27
N TYR A 272 -0.36 -5.28 5.10
CA TYR A 272 0.91 -5.59 5.77
C TYR A 272 2.05 -5.85 4.76
N LYS A 273 1.77 -6.67 3.74
CA LYS A 273 2.71 -6.94 2.64
C LYS A 273 3.11 -5.65 1.92
N SER A 274 2.13 -4.82 1.55
CA SER A 274 2.36 -3.55 0.86
C SER A 274 3.23 -2.59 1.69
N LEU A 275 2.97 -2.45 2.99
CA LEU A 275 3.77 -1.62 3.89
C LEU A 275 5.22 -2.14 4.02
N LYS A 276 5.40 -3.46 4.17
CA LYS A 276 6.74 -4.07 4.26
C LYS A 276 7.56 -3.93 2.96
N LEU A 277 6.92 -4.04 1.79
CA LEU A 277 7.56 -3.78 0.50
C LEU A 277 7.92 -2.29 0.37
N SER A 278 6.98 -1.40 0.73
CA SER A 278 7.19 0.06 0.70
C SER A 278 8.38 0.47 1.57
N LEU A 279 8.52 -0.13 2.76
CA LEU A 279 9.63 0.12 3.67
C LEU A 279 10.98 -0.21 3.02
N LEU A 280 11.11 -1.40 2.42
CA LEU A 280 12.35 -1.81 1.78
C LEU A 280 12.71 -0.88 0.61
N GLU A 281 11.74 -0.53 -0.24
CA GLU A 281 11.95 0.36 -1.38
C GLU A 281 12.32 1.79 -0.94
N ALA A 282 11.69 2.30 0.13
CA ALA A 282 12.02 3.60 0.71
C ALA A 282 13.44 3.63 1.28
N THR A 283 13.83 2.61 2.04
CA THR A 283 15.19 2.50 2.59
C THR A 283 16.22 2.32 1.49
N SER A 284 15.90 1.53 0.46
CA SER A 284 16.77 1.34 -0.71
C SER A 284 17.02 2.65 -1.45
N SER A 285 16.02 3.53 -1.52
CA SER A 285 16.13 4.85 -2.16
C SER A 285 17.15 5.76 -1.47
N LYS A 286 17.45 5.54 -0.18
CA LYS A 286 18.48 6.30 0.57
C LYS A 286 19.92 5.89 0.22
N GLY A 287 20.10 4.77 -0.48
CA GLY A 287 21.41 4.33 -0.96
C GLY A 287 22.24 3.50 0.03
N ASN A 288 21.74 3.22 1.25
CA ASN A 288 22.43 2.35 2.21
C ASN A 288 22.08 0.88 1.95
N LEU A 289 23.07 0.09 1.52
CA LEU A 289 22.86 -1.33 1.21
C LEU A 289 22.66 -2.17 2.48
N ASP A 290 23.40 -1.89 3.55
CA ASP A 290 23.39 -2.72 4.76
C ASP A 290 22.01 -2.66 5.44
N ASP A 291 21.47 -1.44 5.62
CA ASP A 291 20.12 -1.23 6.16
C ASP A 291 19.05 -1.91 5.28
N ALA A 292 19.20 -1.81 3.95
CA ALA A 292 18.26 -2.44 3.01
C ALA A 292 18.31 -3.98 3.09
N LEU A 293 19.50 -4.57 3.25
CA LEU A 293 19.67 -6.01 3.44
C LEU A 293 19.07 -6.49 4.76
N ASP A 294 19.21 -5.73 5.85
CA ASP A 294 18.59 -6.05 7.12
C ASP A 294 17.05 -6.02 7.06
N ILE A 295 16.48 -5.01 6.40
CA ILE A 295 15.04 -4.92 6.15
C ILE A 295 14.58 -6.06 5.23
N TYR A 296 15.34 -6.38 4.19
CA TYR A 296 15.03 -7.50 3.29
C TYR A 296 15.06 -8.84 4.04
N ARG A 297 16.02 -9.07 4.94
CA ARG A 297 16.07 -10.27 5.81
C ARG A 297 14.79 -10.38 6.66
N SER A 298 14.29 -9.27 7.19
CA SER A 298 13.02 -9.22 7.94
C SER A 298 11.79 -9.47 7.05
N LEU A 299 11.77 -8.88 5.85
CA LEU A 299 10.70 -9.04 4.87
C LEU A 299 10.54 -10.52 4.45
N VAL A 300 11.65 -11.17 4.09
CA VAL A 300 11.64 -12.56 3.61
C VAL A 300 11.10 -13.53 4.65
N LYS A 301 11.38 -13.31 5.93
CA LYS A 301 10.82 -14.11 7.04
C LYS A 301 9.29 -14.08 7.10
N SER A 302 8.65 -13.07 6.49
CA SER A 302 7.19 -12.97 6.43
C SER A 302 6.55 -13.84 5.34
N PHE A 303 7.33 -14.37 4.38
CA PHE A 303 6.85 -15.12 3.22
C PHE A 303 7.01 -16.63 3.38
N HIS A 304 5.90 -17.36 3.29
CA HIS A 304 5.84 -18.79 3.51
C HIS A 304 6.52 -19.60 2.40
N GLY A 305 6.59 -19.10 1.16
CA GLY A 305 7.20 -19.84 0.04
C GLY A 305 8.66 -20.22 0.27
N TYR A 306 9.35 -19.51 1.18
CA TYR A 306 10.73 -19.83 1.55
C TYR A 306 10.85 -20.90 2.65
N TYR A 307 9.78 -21.20 3.39
CA TYR A 307 9.76 -22.10 4.54
C TYR A 307 8.69 -23.20 4.37
N ARG A 308 9.08 -24.41 3.95
CA ARG A 308 8.13 -25.51 3.70
C ARG A 308 8.03 -26.47 4.90
N THR A 309 7.50 -25.98 6.02
CA THR A 309 7.19 -26.80 7.20
C THR A 309 5.81 -27.46 7.12
N ALA A 310 4.81 -26.81 6.48
CA ALA A 310 3.45 -27.33 6.25
C ALA A 310 2.79 -26.63 5.05
N PRO A 311 1.71 -27.18 4.44
CA PRO A 311 0.90 -26.46 3.45
C PRO A 311 0.38 -25.13 3.99
N TYR A 312 0.38 -24.08 3.16
CA TYR A 312 -0.10 -22.75 3.57
C TYR A 312 -1.53 -22.77 4.14
N SER A 313 -2.40 -23.65 3.62
CA SER A 313 -3.76 -23.82 4.13
C SER A 313 -3.83 -24.27 5.59
N GLU A 314 -2.87 -25.07 6.05
CA GLU A 314 -2.81 -25.54 7.43
C GLU A 314 -2.26 -24.47 8.36
N ILE A 315 -1.20 -23.77 7.92
CA ILE A 315 -0.65 -22.60 8.62
C ILE A 315 -1.73 -21.53 8.78
N ARG A 316 -2.49 -21.25 7.72
CA ARG A 316 -3.58 -20.28 7.75
C ARG A 316 -4.69 -20.69 8.72
N LYS A 317 -5.04 -21.99 8.80
CA LYS A 317 -6.01 -22.48 9.79
C LYS A 317 -5.50 -22.32 11.21
N SER A 318 -4.24 -22.66 11.47
CA SER A 318 -3.58 -22.46 12.77
C SER A 318 -3.56 -20.98 13.16
N ALA A 319 -3.20 -20.11 12.20
CA ALA A 319 -3.21 -18.66 12.37
C ALA A 319 -4.62 -18.12 12.63
N MET A 320 -5.66 -18.66 11.97
CA MET A 320 -7.06 -18.27 12.25
C MET A 320 -7.47 -18.58 13.69
N VAL A 321 -7.12 -19.77 14.19
CA VAL A 321 -7.41 -20.18 15.56
C VAL A 321 -6.66 -19.29 16.56
N ALA A 322 -5.35 -19.09 16.35
CA ALA A 322 -4.56 -18.19 17.17
C ALA A 322 -5.09 -16.73 17.11
N SER A 323 -5.51 -16.23 15.94
CA SER A 323 -6.13 -14.89 15.83
C SER A 323 -7.36 -14.74 16.71
N PHE A 324 -8.16 -15.79 16.80
CA PHE A 324 -9.38 -15.79 17.59
C PHE A 324 -9.08 -15.87 19.08
N ASP A 325 -8.13 -16.72 19.48
CA ASP A 325 -7.67 -16.84 20.87
C ASP A 325 -7.09 -15.51 21.37
N HIS A 326 -6.24 -14.87 20.57
CA HIS A 326 -5.62 -13.58 20.90
C HIS A 326 -6.62 -12.42 20.90
N PHE A 327 -7.61 -12.42 19.99
CA PHE A 327 -8.71 -11.45 20.06
C PHE A 327 -9.50 -11.57 21.37
N ARG A 328 -9.79 -12.81 21.78
CA ARG A 328 -10.52 -13.09 23.02
C ARG A 328 -9.71 -12.67 24.24
N GLU A 329 -8.42 -13.02 24.26
CA GLU A 329 -7.48 -12.61 25.30
C GLU A 329 -7.37 -11.09 25.40
N ARG A 330 -7.19 -10.38 24.26
CA ARG A 330 -7.16 -8.91 24.23
C ARG A 330 -8.45 -8.31 24.79
N ARG A 331 -9.61 -8.80 24.36
CA ARG A 331 -10.90 -8.34 24.86
C ARG A 331 -11.05 -8.60 26.36
N ASP A 332 -10.62 -9.76 26.83
CA ASP A 332 -10.75 -10.16 28.23
C ASP A 332 -9.72 -9.40 29.11
N ASN A 333 -8.53 -9.09 28.61
CA ASN A 333 -7.53 -8.25 29.28
C ASN A 333 -7.98 -6.79 29.37
N ILE A 334 -8.55 -6.23 28.29
CA ILE A 334 -9.19 -4.89 28.30
C ILE A 334 -10.35 -4.86 29.30
N LYS A 335 -11.16 -5.93 29.34
CA LYS A 335 -12.35 -5.98 30.21
C LYS A 335 -12.01 -6.13 31.69
N HIS A 336 -10.94 -6.86 32.02
CA HIS A 336 -10.60 -7.18 33.41
C HIS A 336 -9.34 -6.47 33.93
N ASN A 337 -8.73 -5.60 33.12
CA ASN A 337 -7.50 -4.88 33.42
C ASN A 337 -6.36 -5.80 33.92
N ASN A 338 -6.29 -7.03 33.39
CA ASN A 338 -5.29 -8.02 33.75
C ASN A 338 -4.31 -8.14 32.59
N VAL A 339 -3.10 -7.60 32.72
CA VAL A 339 -2.02 -7.84 31.76
C VAL A 339 -1.06 -8.85 32.39
N ARG A 340 -0.89 -10.03 31.78
CA ARG A 340 0.24 -10.90 32.10
C ARG A 340 1.45 -10.42 31.30
N ALA A 341 2.53 -10.06 31.98
CA ALA A 341 3.82 -9.87 31.34
C ALA A 341 4.28 -11.21 30.72
N PRO A 342 4.75 -11.24 29.46
CA PRO A 342 5.46 -12.40 28.96
C PRO A 342 6.81 -12.52 29.66
N ASP A 343 7.23 -13.75 29.94
CA ASP A 343 8.61 -14.06 30.38
C ASP A 343 9.64 -13.43 29.43
N ASP A 344 10.73 -12.93 30.03
CA ASP A 344 11.94 -12.17 29.61
C ASP A 344 12.58 -12.39 28.20
N SER A 345 11.84 -12.86 27.21
CA SER A 345 12.33 -13.29 25.90
C SER A 345 12.49 -12.16 24.86
N PHE A 346 12.16 -10.90 25.20
CA PHE A 346 12.21 -9.76 24.27
C PHE A 346 12.93 -8.51 24.84
N ALA A 347 13.89 -8.71 25.75
CA ALA A 347 14.65 -7.61 26.35
C ALA A 347 15.37 -6.72 25.32
N ASP A 348 15.69 -7.26 24.14
CA ASP A 348 16.51 -6.60 23.11
C ASP A 348 15.77 -5.55 22.27
N ILE A 349 14.44 -5.37 22.46
CA ILE A 349 13.62 -4.43 21.65
C ILE A 349 13.24 -3.17 22.46
N LYS A 350 13.63 -3.08 23.74
CA LYS A 350 13.27 -1.95 24.59
C LYS A 350 14.05 -0.69 24.18
N ASN A 351 13.35 0.31 23.69
CA ASN A 351 13.92 1.64 23.47
C ASN A 351 13.97 2.42 24.80
N SER A 352 14.64 3.57 24.80
CA SER A 352 14.79 4.41 26.00
C SER A 352 13.46 4.93 26.56
N ILE A 353 12.42 5.01 25.73
CA ILE A 353 11.07 5.46 26.11
C ILE A 353 10.36 4.33 26.88
N ASP A 354 10.49 3.08 26.42
CA ASP A 354 9.94 1.90 27.10
C ASP A 354 10.47 1.77 28.54
N VAL A 355 11.75 2.08 28.75
CA VAL A 355 12.40 2.07 30.08
C VAL A 355 11.84 3.17 30.99
N LEU A 356 11.61 4.37 30.46
CA LEU A 356 11.03 5.50 31.19
C LEU A 356 9.56 5.26 31.55
N GLU A 357 8.81 4.64 30.63
CA GLU A 357 7.42 4.23 30.83
C GLU A 357 7.30 3.16 31.91
N GLU A 358 8.12 2.09 31.84
CA GLU A 358 8.13 1.01 32.84
C GLU A 358 8.48 1.53 34.24
N ASN A 359 9.43 2.48 34.34
CA ASN A 359 9.80 3.09 35.61
C ASN A 359 8.69 3.98 36.17
N SER A 360 8.02 4.75 35.32
CA SER A 360 6.90 5.60 35.73
C SER A 360 5.71 4.74 36.19
N ALA A 361 5.37 3.69 35.45
CA ALA A 361 4.31 2.74 35.80
C ALA A 361 4.53 2.04 37.14
N LYS A 362 5.77 1.60 37.40
CA LYS A 362 6.18 1.04 38.70
C LYS A 362 5.98 2.04 39.84
N ASN A 363 6.28 3.31 39.62
CA ASN A 363 6.10 4.36 40.64
C ASN A 363 4.62 4.59 40.99
N PHE A 364 3.70 4.35 40.06
CA PHE A 364 2.26 4.52 40.27
C PHE A 364 1.51 3.20 40.54
N GLN A 365 2.20 2.06 40.66
CA GLN A 365 1.60 0.73 40.80
C GLN A 365 0.58 0.43 39.69
N LEU A 366 0.85 0.91 38.48
CA LEU A 366 0.03 0.68 37.30
C LEU A 366 0.67 -0.41 36.44
N ASP A 367 -0.11 -1.42 36.06
CA ASP A 367 0.32 -2.40 35.07
C ASP A 367 0.09 -1.84 33.66
N LEU A 368 1.16 -1.69 32.89
CA LEU A 368 1.06 -1.13 31.55
C LEU A 368 0.51 -2.14 30.55
N TYR A 369 -0.50 -1.73 29.77
CA TYR A 369 -0.80 -2.39 28.50
C TYR A 369 0.38 -2.20 27.54
N LYS A 370 0.99 -3.30 27.12
CA LYS A 370 2.20 -3.31 26.29
C LYS A 370 1.83 -3.75 24.86
N PRO A 371 1.60 -2.83 23.92
CA PRO A 371 1.29 -3.17 22.52
C PRO A 371 2.47 -3.85 21.79
N PHE A 372 3.65 -3.90 22.41
CA PHE A 372 4.82 -4.58 21.87
C PHE A 372 4.80 -6.10 22.03
N ILE A 373 3.95 -6.68 22.89
CA ILE A 373 3.71 -8.13 22.86
C ILE A 373 3.26 -8.45 21.44
N GLU A 374 4.02 -9.27 20.73
CA GLU A 374 3.68 -9.72 19.38
C GLU A 374 2.49 -10.68 19.43
N GLU A 375 1.35 -10.24 19.94
CA GLU A 375 0.11 -11.02 19.96
C GLU A 375 -0.51 -11.21 18.57
N ASN A 376 0.15 -10.80 17.49
CA ASN A 376 -0.37 -10.99 16.14
C ASN A 376 0.65 -11.66 15.20
N ILE A 377 1.91 -11.84 15.62
CA ILE A 377 2.71 -12.89 14.99
C ILE A 377 2.12 -14.17 15.54
N PHE A 378 1.59 -15.05 14.69
CA PHE A 378 0.89 -16.27 15.12
C PHE A 378 1.84 -17.33 15.70
N SER A 379 2.82 -16.89 16.50
CA SER A 379 3.44 -17.64 17.56
C SER A 379 2.46 -17.70 18.73
N ARG A 380 1.96 -18.91 19.01
CA ARG A 380 1.51 -19.22 20.37
C ARG A 380 2.71 -19.03 21.31
N PRO A 381 2.52 -18.68 22.59
CA PRO A 381 3.59 -18.75 23.58
C PRO A 381 4.31 -20.10 23.47
N HIS A 382 5.63 -20.08 23.33
CA HIS A 382 6.50 -21.25 23.10
C HIS A 382 6.46 -21.91 21.70
N TYR A 383 5.81 -21.32 20.70
CA TYR A 383 5.82 -21.78 19.31
C TYR A 383 6.54 -20.79 18.40
N PRO A 384 7.30 -21.27 17.40
CA PRO A 384 8.00 -20.39 16.48
C PRO A 384 7.02 -19.56 15.64
N SER A 385 7.41 -18.31 15.35
CA SER A 385 6.71 -17.43 14.41
C SER A 385 6.46 -18.13 13.07
N GLN A 386 5.21 -18.10 12.61
CA GLN A 386 4.82 -18.68 11.33
C GLN A 386 4.71 -17.59 10.25
N PRO A 387 5.30 -17.80 9.05
CA PRO A 387 5.19 -16.85 7.96
C PRO A 387 3.75 -16.79 7.43
N LEU A 388 3.23 -15.58 7.24
CA LEU A 388 1.81 -15.34 6.94
C LEU A 388 1.51 -15.03 5.49
N ILE A 389 2.51 -14.52 4.76
CA ILE A 389 2.32 -14.13 3.36
C ILE A 389 2.53 -15.37 2.50
N SER A 390 1.53 -15.70 1.68
CA SER A 390 1.65 -16.79 0.72
C SER A 390 2.63 -16.43 -0.40
N GLY A 391 3.35 -17.43 -0.91
CA GLY A 391 4.22 -17.28 -2.07
C GLY A 391 5.63 -16.76 -1.75
N VAL A 392 6.27 -16.20 -2.76
CA VAL A 392 7.63 -15.65 -2.74
C VAL A 392 7.63 -14.23 -3.30
N ILE A 393 8.62 -13.43 -2.93
CA ILE A 393 8.84 -12.09 -3.47
C ILE A 393 9.47 -12.26 -4.85
N LYS A 394 8.90 -11.62 -5.88
CA LYS A 394 9.46 -11.61 -7.23
C LYS A 394 10.38 -10.41 -7.39
N VAL A 395 11.37 -10.52 -8.28
CA VAL A 395 12.31 -9.43 -8.57
C VAL A 395 11.59 -8.13 -8.97
N ASN A 396 10.49 -8.24 -9.73
CA ASN A 396 9.68 -7.10 -10.17
C ASN A 396 8.90 -6.41 -9.04
N ASP A 397 8.75 -7.05 -7.87
CA ASP A 397 8.07 -6.45 -6.72
C ASP A 397 8.95 -5.39 -6.03
N LEU A 398 10.27 -5.40 -6.29
CA LEU A 398 11.28 -4.58 -5.62
C LEU A 398 12.27 -3.90 -6.60
N PRO A 399 11.79 -2.99 -7.46
CA PRO A 399 12.61 -2.37 -8.50
C PRO A 399 13.70 -1.44 -7.95
N VAL A 400 13.43 -0.64 -6.91
CA VAL A 400 14.44 0.29 -6.37
C VAL A 400 15.52 -0.49 -5.60
N PHE A 401 15.14 -1.51 -4.84
CA PHE A 401 16.11 -2.40 -4.20
C PHE A 401 17.00 -3.12 -5.23
N THR A 402 16.42 -3.58 -6.34
CA THR A 402 17.17 -4.20 -7.44
C THR A 402 18.19 -3.22 -8.04
N ASN A 403 17.81 -1.96 -8.23
CA ASN A 403 18.72 -0.91 -8.74
C ASN A 403 19.85 -0.59 -7.74
N LEU A 404 19.55 -0.56 -6.44
CA LEU A 404 20.55 -0.38 -5.39
C LEU A 404 21.58 -1.51 -5.41
N LEU A 405 21.12 -2.77 -5.49
CA LEU A 405 22.00 -3.93 -5.63
C LEU A 405 22.85 -3.83 -6.89
N LYS A 406 22.24 -3.49 -8.03
CA LYS A 406 22.94 -3.31 -9.30
C LYS A 406 24.07 -2.27 -9.19
N ALA A 407 23.80 -1.11 -8.60
CA ALA A 407 24.81 -0.06 -8.42
C ALA A 407 25.98 -0.53 -7.52
N ASN A 408 25.69 -1.29 -6.46
CA ASN A 408 26.73 -1.82 -5.57
C ASN A 408 27.54 -2.96 -6.21
N ILE A 409 26.87 -3.84 -6.96
CA ILE A 409 27.52 -4.91 -7.73
C ILE A 409 28.42 -4.31 -8.81
N GLU A 410 27.97 -3.27 -9.51
CA GLU A 410 28.81 -2.59 -10.50
C GLU A 410 30.10 -2.03 -9.88
N LYS A 411 29.99 -1.40 -8.70
CA LYS A 411 31.16 -0.92 -7.94
C LYS A 411 32.08 -2.08 -7.53
N LEU A 412 31.52 -3.18 -7.02
CA LEU A 412 32.29 -4.37 -6.66
C LEU A 412 33.00 -4.97 -7.87
N MET A 413 32.33 -5.04 -9.02
CA MET A 413 32.89 -5.61 -10.24
C MET A 413 34.00 -4.75 -10.84
N LYS A 414 33.96 -3.42 -10.64
CA LYS A 414 35.05 -2.50 -11.03
C LYS A 414 36.20 -2.46 -10.04
N SER A 415 36.02 -2.97 -8.82
CA SER A 415 37.08 -2.98 -7.81
C SER A 415 38.25 -3.90 -8.18
N SER A 416 39.41 -3.67 -7.56
CA SER A 416 40.61 -4.52 -7.69
C SER A 416 40.57 -5.79 -6.83
N LEU A 417 39.46 -6.06 -6.13
CA LEU A 417 39.30 -7.24 -5.29
C LEU A 417 39.39 -8.51 -6.15
N LYS A 418 40.17 -9.49 -5.70
CA LYS A 418 40.33 -10.78 -6.40
C LYS A 418 39.10 -11.69 -6.24
N GLU A 419 38.42 -11.64 -5.09
CA GLU A 419 37.34 -12.58 -4.73
C GLU A 419 35.93 -11.97 -4.86
N LYS A 420 35.65 -11.29 -5.97
CA LYS A 420 34.36 -10.60 -6.21
C LYS A 420 33.15 -11.53 -6.05
N ILE A 421 33.22 -12.73 -6.65
CA ILE A 421 32.15 -13.73 -6.58
C ILE A 421 31.98 -14.27 -5.15
N GLY A 422 33.09 -14.48 -4.43
CA GLY A 422 33.07 -14.89 -3.03
C GLY A 422 32.36 -13.87 -2.14
N THR A 423 32.61 -12.57 -2.35
CA THR A 423 31.89 -11.50 -1.66
C THR A 423 30.39 -11.54 -1.93
N LEU A 424 29.96 -11.76 -3.18
CA LEU A 424 28.53 -11.89 -3.51
C LEU A 424 27.89 -13.11 -2.84
N HIS A 425 28.60 -14.23 -2.77
CA HIS A 425 28.15 -15.42 -2.05
C HIS A 425 28.00 -15.14 -0.55
N GLN A 426 28.96 -14.43 0.05
CA GLN A 426 28.91 -14.04 1.45
C GLN A 426 27.68 -13.16 1.76
N ILE A 427 27.38 -12.18 0.90
CA ILE A 427 26.18 -11.33 1.04
C ILE A 427 24.89 -12.18 1.04
N VAL A 428 24.79 -13.19 0.17
CA VAL A 428 23.64 -14.11 0.18
C VAL A 428 23.59 -14.92 1.48
N SER A 429 24.74 -15.46 1.90
CA SER A 429 24.89 -16.25 3.14
C SER A 429 24.48 -15.49 4.39
N ASP A 430 24.88 -14.23 4.51
CA ASP A 430 24.58 -13.39 5.67
C ASP A 430 23.12 -12.90 5.67
N CYS A 431 22.49 -12.79 4.50
CA CYS A 431 21.14 -12.28 4.39
C CYS A 431 20.09 -13.39 4.34
N HIS A 432 19.81 -13.91 3.14
CA HIS A 432 18.91 -15.03 2.90
C HIS A 432 19.12 -15.56 1.48
N PHE A 433 18.94 -16.87 1.30
CA PHE A 433 19.23 -17.53 0.03
C PHE A 433 18.50 -16.91 -1.17
N SER A 434 17.24 -16.46 -1.00
CA SER A 434 16.43 -15.84 -2.05
C SER A 434 17.04 -14.57 -2.64
N LEU A 435 17.99 -13.92 -1.95
CA LEU A 435 18.71 -12.75 -2.47
C LEU A 435 19.46 -13.05 -3.77
N TYR A 436 19.82 -14.32 -4.00
CA TYR A 436 20.55 -14.73 -5.20
C TYR A 436 19.84 -14.29 -6.50
N GLN A 437 18.50 -14.26 -6.54
CA GLN A 437 17.73 -13.88 -7.73
C GLN A 437 17.99 -12.42 -8.13
N TYR A 438 18.07 -11.53 -7.15
CA TYR A 438 18.35 -10.11 -7.36
C TYR A 438 19.80 -9.89 -7.79
N ILE A 439 20.75 -10.62 -7.20
CA ILE A 439 22.16 -10.56 -7.58
C ILE A 439 22.37 -11.11 -9.00
N LEU A 440 21.72 -12.23 -9.34
CA LEU A 440 21.76 -12.81 -10.68
C LEU A 440 21.20 -11.85 -11.73
N ARG A 441 20.04 -11.24 -11.45
CA ARG A 441 19.44 -10.20 -12.28
C ARG A 441 20.41 -9.05 -12.50
N ALA A 442 21.00 -8.53 -11.42
CA ALA A 442 21.92 -7.40 -11.50
C ALA A 442 23.19 -7.72 -12.31
N LEU A 443 23.82 -8.88 -12.08
CA LEU A 443 25.01 -9.32 -12.83
C LEU A 443 24.72 -9.44 -14.32
N SER A 444 23.60 -10.07 -14.68
CA SER A 444 23.21 -10.29 -16.08
C SER A 444 22.79 -9.00 -16.77
N ASP A 445 22.06 -8.11 -16.08
CA ASP A 445 21.72 -6.76 -16.58
C ASP A 445 22.96 -5.87 -16.80
N LEU A 446 24.03 -6.07 -16.02
CA LEU A 446 25.33 -5.41 -16.21
C LEU A 446 26.21 -6.13 -17.26
N GLY A 447 25.77 -7.28 -17.76
CA GLY A 447 26.49 -8.05 -18.76
C GLY A 447 27.67 -8.89 -18.24
N TYR A 448 27.76 -9.17 -16.94
CA TYR A 448 28.76 -10.06 -16.34
C TYR A 448 28.32 -11.53 -16.42
N LEU A 449 28.13 -12.04 -17.65
CA LEU A 449 27.49 -13.35 -17.91
C LEU A 449 28.31 -14.53 -17.38
N ARG A 450 29.65 -14.48 -17.50
CA ARG A 450 30.53 -15.53 -16.97
C ARG A 450 30.43 -15.61 -15.45
N GLU A 451 30.44 -14.45 -14.81
CA GLU A 451 30.30 -14.30 -13.37
C GLU A 451 28.91 -14.71 -12.89
N SER A 452 27.85 -14.40 -13.65
CA SER A 452 26.49 -14.90 -13.38
C SER A 452 26.47 -16.43 -13.31
N LEU A 453 27.09 -17.12 -14.29
CA LEU A 453 27.16 -18.58 -14.30
C LEU A 453 27.93 -19.13 -13.10
N LEU A 454 29.13 -18.60 -12.83
CA LEU A 454 29.96 -19.04 -11.70
C LEU A 454 29.27 -18.79 -10.36
N PHE A 455 28.60 -17.65 -10.22
CA PHE A 455 27.81 -17.31 -9.04
C PHE A 455 26.67 -18.32 -8.85
N LEU A 456 25.90 -18.58 -9.91
CA LEU A 456 24.74 -19.48 -9.88
C LEU A 456 25.11 -20.92 -9.53
N GLN A 457 26.19 -21.44 -10.12
CA GLN A 457 26.66 -22.82 -9.91
C GLN A 457 27.02 -23.13 -8.45
N ARG A 458 27.41 -22.12 -7.68
CA ARG A 458 27.87 -22.29 -6.29
C ARG A 458 26.75 -22.13 -5.25
N ILE A 459 25.60 -21.53 -5.60
CA ILE A 459 24.45 -21.37 -4.69
C ILE A 459 23.98 -22.71 -4.08
N PRO A 460 23.82 -23.82 -4.83
CA PRO A 460 23.36 -25.09 -4.25
C PRO A 460 24.34 -25.70 -3.27
N ILE A 461 25.64 -25.43 -3.46
CA ILE A 461 26.72 -25.90 -2.60
C ILE A 461 26.68 -25.17 -1.25
N LEU A 462 26.33 -23.88 -1.24
CA LEU A 462 26.21 -23.07 -0.02
C LEU A 462 24.98 -23.45 0.82
N TYR A 463 23.97 -24.06 0.20
CA TYR A 463 22.71 -24.39 0.86
C TYR A 463 22.20 -25.80 0.50
N PRO A 464 22.95 -26.86 0.87
CA PRO A 464 22.69 -28.22 0.44
C PRO A 464 21.37 -28.81 0.98
N ARG A 465 20.81 -28.20 2.03
CA ARG A 465 19.55 -28.63 2.65
C ARG A 465 18.29 -28.10 1.95
N VAL A 466 18.44 -27.13 1.05
CA VAL A 466 17.34 -26.55 0.30
C VAL A 466 17.25 -27.26 -1.05
N LYS A 467 16.05 -27.68 -1.44
CA LYS A 467 15.81 -28.36 -2.72
C LYS A 467 16.07 -27.40 -3.89
N PHE A 468 16.79 -27.82 -4.94
CA PHE A 468 17.03 -26.99 -6.14
C PHE A 468 15.78 -26.38 -6.78
N ALA A 469 14.64 -27.09 -6.83
CA ALA A 469 13.37 -26.50 -7.29
C ALA A 469 12.86 -25.30 -6.44
N ARG A 470 13.47 -25.03 -5.28
CA ARG A 470 13.24 -23.81 -4.47
C ARG A 470 14.29 -22.73 -4.71
N PHE A 471 15.46 -23.11 -5.22
CA PHE A 471 16.43 -22.16 -5.72
C PHE A 471 15.92 -21.63 -7.03
N PHE A 472 15.94 -22.47 -8.06
CA PHE A 472 15.88 -22.03 -9.44
C PHE A 472 14.51 -22.24 -10.07
N SER A 473 14.18 -21.29 -10.94
CA SER A 473 13.05 -21.30 -11.84
C SER A 473 13.54 -21.19 -13.27
N ASP A 474 12.75 -21.63 -14.26
CA ASP A 474 13.10 -21.45 -15.68
C ASP A 474 13.35 -19.98 -16.03
N GLN A 475 12.71 -19.04 -15.32
CA GLN A 475 12.89 -17.58 -15.52
C GLN A 475 14.33 -17.12 -15.26
N ASP A 476 15.03 -17.73 -14.30
CA ASP A 476 16.41 -17.37 -13.95
C ASP A 476 17.36 -17.68 -15.12
N PHE A 477 17.09 -18.77 -15.87
CA PHE A 477 17.87 -19.18 -17.03
C PHE A 477 17.46 -18.43 -18.30
N LEU A 478 16.15 -18.20 -18.50
CA LEU A 478 15.61 -17.43 -19.61
C LEU A 478 16.25 -16.04 -19.70
N GLN A 479 16.43 -15.38 -18.56
CA GLN A 479 17.11 -14.09 -18.52
C GLN A 479 18.55 -14.18 -19.05
N LEU A 480 19.31 -15.20 -18.67
CA LEU A 480 20.70 -15.36 -19.11
C LEU A 480 20.77 -15.58 -20.63
N TYR A 481 19.89 -16.40 -21.19
CA TYR A 481 19.80 -16.59 -22.64
C TYR A 481 19.42 -15.31 -23.37
N PHE A 482 18.46 -14.55 -22.86
CA PHE A 482 18.10 -13.24 -23.42
C PHE A 482 19.31 -12.31 -23.53
N HIS A 483 20.15 -12.21 -22.48
CA HIS A 483 21.34 -11.36 -22.54
C HIS A 483 22.44 -11.92 -23.46
N ILE A 484 22.64 -13.24 -23.51
CA ILE A 484 23.57 -13.87 -24.48
C ILE A 484 23.14 -13.56 -25.90
N ARG A 485 21.86 -13.76 -26.21
CA ARG A 485 21.27 -13.52 -27.51
C ARG A 485 21.42 -12.06 -27.93
N ASN A 486 21.11 -11.12 -27.04
CA ASN A 486 21.30 -9.70 -27.31
C ASN A 486 22.75 -9.35 -27.63
N ARG A 487 23.74 -10.00 -27.01
CA ARG A 487 25.16 -9.82 -27.35
C ARG A 487 25.56 -10.43 -28.68
N LEU A 488 24.89 -11.50 -29.12
CA LEU A 488 25.13 -12.12 -30.42
C LEU A 488 24.54 -11.30 -31.57
N ILE A 489 23.37 -10.68 -31.34
CA ILE A 489 22.60 -9.96 -32.36
C ILE A 489 22.94 -8.47 -32.39
N MET A 490 23.13 -7.84 -31.23
CA MET A 490 23.40 -6.40 -31.13
C MET A 490 24.87 -6.17 -30.80
N GLU A 491 25.57 -5.42 -31.64
CA GLU A 491 26.86 -4.79 -31.34
C GLU A 491 26.66 -3.64 -30.32
N SER A 492 25.97 -3.88 -29.21
CA SER A 492 25.60 -2.81 -28.28
C SER A 492 26.85 -2.32 -27.51
N PRO A 493 27.18 -1.01 -27.58
CA PRO A 493 28.33 -0.42 -26.91
C PRO A 493 28.15 -0.25 -25.39
N ASP A 494 26.94 -0.47 -24.85
CA ASP A 494 26.60 -0.14 -23.45
C ASP A 494 27.10 -1.14 -22.39
N TYR A 495 27.80 -2.19 -22.79
CA TYR A 495 28.27 -3.21 -21.86
C TYR A 495 29.80 -3.21 -21.74
N SER A 496 30.28 -3.11 -20.49
CA SER A 496 31.71 -2.98 -20.18
C SER A 496 32.58 -4.21 -20.51
N ASN A 497 31.98 -5.39 -20.70
CA ASN A 497 32.69 -6.63 -21.00
C ASN A 497 32.49 -7.06 -22.45
N HIS A 498 33.57 -7.09 -23.23
CA HIS A 498 33.59 -7.70 -24.56
C HIS A 498 33.89 -9.19 -24.44
N TYR A 499 32.89 -10.04 -24.68
CA TYR A 499 33.09 -11.48 -24.84
C TYR A 499 33.30 -11.81 -26.32
N SER A 500 34.26 -12.68 -26.61
CA SER A 500 34.33 -13.32 -27.92
C SER A 500 33.13 -14.25 -28.14
N LYS A 501 32.77 -14.50 -29.41
CA LYS A 501 31.69 -15.46 -29.73
C LYS A 501 31.94 -16.86 -29.17
N LYS A 502 33.22 -17.26 -29.06
CA LYS A 502 33.63 -18.54 -28.46
C LYS A 502 33.34 -18.56 -26.96
N GLU A 503 33.70 -17.50 -26.23
CA GLU A 503 33.41 -17.41 -24.79
C GLU A 503 31.91 -17.37 -24.50
N LEU A 504 31.13 -16.65 -25.32
CA LEU A 504 29.66 -16.66 -25.19
C LEU A 504 29.08 -18.06 -25.39
N HIS A 505 29.64 -18.85 -26.32
CA HIS A 505 29.22 -20.22 -26.55
C HIS A 505 29.56 -21.13 -25.36
N GLU A 506 30.76 -20.99 -24.78
CA GLU A 506 31.14 -21.72 -23.57
C GLU A 506 30.22 -21.39 -22.39
N ILE A 507 29.86 -20.12 -22.20
CA ILE A 507 28.92 -19.68 -21.16
C ILE A 507 27.52 -20.26 -21.43
N PHE A 508 27.04 -20.19 -22.68
CA PHE A 508 25.74 -20.74 -23.08
C PHE A 508 25.61 -22.23 -22.77
N ILE A 509 26.60 -23.04 -23.18
CA ILE A 509 26.63 -24.47 -22.88
C ILE A 509 26.75 -24.71 -21.36
N GLY A 510 27.52 -23.88 -20.64
CA GLY A 510 27.62 -23.97 -19.18
C GLY A 510 26.29 -23.74 -18.46
N ILE A 511 25.47 -22.77 -18.93
CA ILE A 511 24.12 -22.51 -18.40
C ILE A 511 23.21 -23.69 -18.67
N MET A 512 23.21 -24.22 -19.90
CA MET A 512 22.42 -25.39 -20.27
C MET A 512 22.78 -26.61 -19.43
N ASN A 513 24.07 -26.93 -19.30
CA ASN A 513 24.53 -28.06 -18.48
C ASN A 513 24.14 -27.90 -17.01
N PHE A 514 24.18 -26.68 -16.48
CA PHE A 514 23.76 -26.41 -15.11
C PHE A 514 22.24 -26.53 -14.94
N HIS A 515 21.44 -26.04 -15.90
CA HIS A 515 19.99 -26.27 -15.93
C HIS A 515 19.68 -27.77 -15.94
N ASP A 516 20.28 -28.52 -16.86
CA ASP A 516 20.11 -29.97 -16.96
C ASP A 516 20.44 -30.68 -15.64
N MET A 517 21.54 -30.31 -14.98
CA MET A 517 21.90 -30.83 -13.66
C MET A 517 20.82 -30.53 -12.62
N VAL A 518 20.34 -29.27 -12.57
CA VAL A 518 19.29 -28.84 -11.63
C VAL A 518 18.02 -29.65 -11.82
N PHE A 519 17.57 -29.85 -13.05
CA PHE A 519 16.30 -30.51 -13.35
C PHE A 519 16.38 -32.05 -13.34
N ALA A 520 17.54 -32.63 -13.66
CA ALA A 520 17.77 -34.07 -13.52
C ALA A 520 17.69 -34.54 -12.05
N VAL A 521 18.18 -33.72 -11.11
CA VAL A 521 18.15 -34.05 -9.66
C VAL A 521 16.73 -34.01 -9.06
N HIS A 522 15.78 -33.31 -9.69
CA HIS A 522 14.44 -33.10 -9.09
C HIS A 522 13.34 -34.05 -9.54
N ASN A 523 13.54 -34.90 -10.55
CA ASN A 523 12.44 -35.65 -11.19
C ASN A 523 11.21 -34.75 -11.49
N SER A 524 11.43 -33.44 -11.70
CA SER A 524 10.36 -32.50 -12.00
C SER A 524 10.06 -32.61 -13.49
N SER A 525 9.02 -33.37 -13.82
CA SER A 525 8.66 -33.81 -15.17
C SER A 525 8.21 -32.71 -16.14
N LYS A 526 8.37 -31.42 -15.82
CA LYS A 526 7.87 -30.31 -16.65
C LYS A 526 8.80 -29.09 -16.61
N VAL A 527 9.79 -29.09 -17.50
CA VAL A 527 10.47 -27.85 -17.93
C VAL A 527 9.51 -27.07 -18.84
N SER A 528 9.46 -25.74 -18.71
CA SER A 528 8.61 -24.89 -19.53
C SER A 528 9.01 -24.95 -21.01
N SER A 529 8.05 -25.00 -21.94
CA SER A 529 8.32 -24.85 -23.38
C SER A 529 9.07 -23.55 -23.67
N LYS A 530 8.76 -22.46 -22.94
CA LYS A 530 9.44 -21.17 -23.05
C LYS A 530 10.95 -21.26 -22.86
N TYR A 531 11.41 -22.10 -21.92
CA TYR A 531 12.84 -22.32 -21.71
C TYR A 531 13.52 -22.82 -22.99
N TYR A 532 12.92 -23.82 -23.63
CA TYR A 532 13.44 -24.39 -24.87
C TYR A 532 13.29 -23.42 -26.04
N GLU A 533 12.20 -22.68 -26.14
CA GLU A 533 12.02 -21.62 -27.15
C GLU A 533 13.18 -20.61 -27.12
N GLU A 534 13.53 -20.09 -25.94
CA GLU A 534 14.64 -19.14 -25.82
C GLU A 534 16.01 -19.81 -26.00
N PHE A 535 16.18 -21.05 -25.53
CA PHE A 535 17.39 -21.84 -25.76
C PHE A 535 17.66 -22.01 -27.26
N PHE A 536 16.69 -22.50 -28.03
CA PHE A 536 16.83 -22.71 -29.47
C PHE A 536 17.00 -21.39 -30.21
N SER A 537 16.24 -20.36 -29.85
CA SER A 537 16.37 -19.02 -30.42
C SER A 537 17.78 -18.45 -30.18
N THR A 538 18.38 -18.70 -29.02
CA THR A 538 19.76 -18.28 -28.73
C THR A 538 20.77 -19.15 -29.48
N PHE A 539 20.56 -20.46 -29.51
CA PHE A 539 21.45 -21.44 -30.10
C PHE A 539 21.72 -21.13 -31.58
N VAL A 540 20.67 -20.94 -32.39
CA VAL A 540 20.80 -20.72 -33.85
C VAL A 540 21.49 -19.40 -34.23
N ASN A 541 21.75 -18.50 -33.27
CA ASN A 541 22.51 -17.28 -33.52
C ASN A 541 24.04 -17.47 -33.36
N PHE A 542 24.50 -18.64 -32.93
CA PHE A 542 25.94 -18.95 -32.91
C PHE A 542 26.45 -19.34 -34.29
N PRO A 543 27.66 -18.89 -34.70
CA PRO A 543 28.20 -19.13 -36.03
C PRO A 543 28.64 -20.57 -36.29
N ASN A 544 28.84 -21.38 -35.25
CA ASN A 544 29.38 -22.74 -35.33
C ASN A 544 28.33 -23.82 -35.02
N VAL A 545 27.04 -23.51 -35.16
CA VAL A 545 25.98 -24.51 -34.98
C VAL A 545 26.00 -25.48 -36.15
N ASP A 546 26.08 -26.77 -35.86
CA ASP A 546 25.87 -27.82 -36.83
C ASP A 546 24.46 -28.43 -36.69
N ARG A 547 23.98 -28.98 -37.81
CA ARG A 547 22.68 -29.66 -37.86
C ARG A 547 22.58 -30.78 -36.82
N GLN A 548 23.65 -31.55 -36.64
CA GLN A 548 23.66 -32.70 -35.72
C GLN A 548 23.40 -32.27 -34.27
N SER A 549 24.00 -31.17 -33.80
CA SER A 549 23.72 -30.65 -32.45
C SER A 549 22.30 -30.14 -32.33
N LEU A 550 21.77 -29.45 -33.34
CA LEU A 550 20.38 -28.97 -33.32
C LEU A 550 19.38 -30.13 -33.20
N VAL A 551 19.54 -31.16 -34.03
CA VAL A 551 18.69 -32.37 -33.99
C VAL A 551 18.80 -33.07 -32.64
N PHE A 552 20.03 -33.23 -32.11
CA PHE A 552 20.24 -33.83 -30.79
C PHE A 552 19.47 -33.12 -29.67
N TYR A 553 19.45 -31.78 -29.67
CA TYR A 553 18.71 -31.02 -28.66
C TYR A 553 17.19 -31.09 -28.86
N ILE A 554 16.70 -31.15 -30.10
CA ILE A 554 15.28 -31.35 -30.40
C ILE A 554 14.82 -32.72 -29.89
N ASP A 555 15.59 -33.78 -30.17
CA ASP A 555 15.29 -35.13 -29.68
C ASP A 555 15.31 -35.19 -28.15
N THR A 556 16.27 -34.50 -27.53
CA THR A 556 16.35 -34.37 -26.07
C THR A 556 15.12 -33.68 -25.48
N TYR A 557 14.61 -32.63 -26.13
CA TYR A 557 13.38 -31.95 -25.73
C TYR A 557 12.16 -32.88 -25.83
N ILE A 558 12.03 -33.62 -26.93
CA ILE A 558 10.93 -34.58 -27.14
C ILE A 558 10.92 -35.66 -26.06
N GLN A 559 12.10 -36.21 -25.74
CA GLN A 559 12.23 -37.24 -24.71
C GLN A 559 11.88 -36.72 -23.31
N ARG A 560 12.13 -35.43 -23.03
CA ARG A 560 11.94 -34.82 -21.71
C ARG A 560 10.56 -34.20 -21.50
N THR A 561 9.75 -34.03 -22.55
CA THR A 561 8.43 -33.40 -22.47
C THR A 561 7.29 -34.40 -22.55
N SER A 562 6.22 -34.17 -21.77
CA SER A 562 4.99 -34.95 -21.88
C SER A 562 4.28 -34.67 -23.22
N PRO A 563 3.52 -35.62 -23.77
CA PRO A 563 2.87 -35.48 -25.08
C PRO A 563 1.96 -34.25 -25.24
N ASP A 564 1.42 -33.72 -24.13
CA ASP A 564 0.55 -32.52 -24.16
C ASP A 564 1.30 -31.18 -24.35
N ASN A 565 2.64 -31.17 -24.33
CA ASN A 565 3.47 -29.96 -24.23
C ASN A 565 4.54 -29.84 -25.34
N GLN A 566 4.29 -30.44 -26.52
CA GLN A 566 5.31 -30.63 -27.57
C GLN A 566 5.49 -29.45 -28.53
N SER A 567 4.55 -28.50 -28.61
CA SER A 567 4.68 -27.40 -29.58
C SER A 567 5.50 -26.25 -29.01
N LEU A 568 6.56 -25.88 -29.73
CA LEU A 568 7.40 -24.71 -29.53
C LEU A 568 7.02 -23.64 -30.55
N TYR A 569 6.93 -22.38 -30.10
CA TYR A 569 6.55 -21.26 -30.96
C TYR A 569 7.69 -20.25 -31.10
N PHE A 570 8.04 -19.95 -32.34
CA PHE A 570 9.14 -19.04 -32.69
C PHE A 570 8.63 -17.85 -33.51
N ASN A 571 9.26 -16.69 -33.33
CA ASN A 571 9.04 -15.58 -34.25
C ASN A 571 9.56 -15.93 -35.66
N GLU A 572 9.18 -15.14 -36.66
CA GLU A 572 9.53 -15.40 -38.06
C GLU A 572 11.03 -15.54 -38.31
N ASN A 573 11.86 -14.70 -37.68
CA ASN A 573 13.30 -14.71 -37.89
C ASN A 573 13.95 -15.97 -37.32
N ASP A 574 13.62 -16.33 -36.07
CA ASP A 574 14.17 -17.51 -35.42
C ASP A 574 13.65 -18.79 -36.07
N TYR A 575 12.37 -18.82 -36.48
CA TYR A 575 11.78 -19.93 -37.24
C TYR A 575 12.53 -20.16 -38.55
N ASN A 576 12.71 -19.10 -39.36
CA ASN A 576 13.41 -19.23 -40.64
C ASN A 576 14.86 -19.69 -40.47
N LYS A 577 15.55 -19.23 -39.41
CA LYS A 577 16.90 -19.70 -39.08
C LYS A 577 16.91 -21.17 -38.69
N LEU A 578 16.01 -21.61 -37.82
CA LEU A 578 15.87 -23.02 -37.45
C LEU A 578 15.61 -23.89 -38.69
N MET A 579 14.68 -23.48 -39.55
CA MET A 579 14.34 -24.24 -40.76
C MET A 579 15.47 -24.28 -41.79
N HIS A 580 16.37 -23.29 -41.80
CA HIS A 580 17.55 -23.32 -42.65
C HIS A 580 18.54 -24.45 -42.29
N PHE A 581 18.56 -24.89 -41.03
CA PHE A 581 19.46 -25.96 -40.56
C PHE A 581 18.88 -27.37 -40.75
N LEU A 582 17.56 -27.50 -40.90
CA LEU A 582 16.86 -28.79 -40.97
C LEU A 582 16.70 -29.25 -42.43
N THR A 583 16.83 -30.56 -42.67
CA THR A 583 16.54 -31.13 -44.00
C THR A 583 15.06 -31.41 -44.18
N ASP A 584 14.62 -31.71 -45.41
CA ASP A 584 13.22 -32.10 -45.69
C ASP A 584 12.73 -33.28 -44.83
N ASP A 585 13.61 -34.23 -44.49
CA ASP A 585 13.26 -35.37 -43.64
C ASP A 585 13.19 -35.00 -42.14
N ASP A 586 14.06 -34.10 -41.68
CA ASP A 586 13.94 -33.54 -40.32
C ASP A 586 12.65 -32.72 -40.20
N MET A 587 12.32 -31.95 -41.25
CA MET A 587 11.09 -31.14 -41.31
C MET A 587 9.85 -32.01 -41.23
N LYS A 588 9.78 -33.14 -41.96
CA LYS A 588 8.69 -34.10 -41.82
C LYS A 588 8.56 -34.60 -40.38
N THR A 589 9.70 -34.89 -39.75
CA THR A 589 9.75 -35.38 -38.36
C THR A 589 9.31 -34.32 -37.35
N TYR A 590 9.76 -33.07 -37.47
CA TYR A 590 9.65 -32.05 -36.43
C TYR A 590 8.64 -30.90 -36.72
N HIS A 591 7.96 -30.87 -37.87
CA HIS A 591 7.03 -29.78 -38.22
C HIS A 591 5.87 -29.58 -37.23
N HIS A 592 5.44 -30.63 -36.53
CA HIS A 592 4.38 -30.56 -35.52
C HIS A 592 4.87 -29.95 -34.20
N ILE A 593 6.18 -29.91 -34.01
CA ILE A 593 6.88 -29.43 -32.80
C ILE A 593 7.27 -27.98 -33.00
N ILE A 594 7.93 -27.64 -34.10
CA ILE A 594 8.48 -26.30 -34.34
C ILE A 594 7.47 -25.48 -35.16
N ASN A 595 6.83 -24.52 -34.50
CA ASN A 595 5.77 -23.70 -35.08
C ASN A 595 6.17 -22.23 -35.16
N LYS A 596 5.62 -21.52 -36.14
CA LYS A 596 5.74 -20.06 -36.26
C LYS A 596 4.61 -19.41 -35.44
N VAL A 597 4.92 -18.38 -34.66
CA VAL A 597 3.90 -17.52 -34.01
C VAL A 597 3.10 -16.81 -35.10
N ALA A 598 1.77 -16.91 -35.01
CA ALA A 598 0.84 -16.31 -35.97
C ALA A 598 0.87 -14.78 -35.98
#